data_AF-A0A6V7KAH5-F1
#
_entry.id   AF-A0A6V7KAH5-F1
#
_cell.length_a   1.000
_cell.length_b   1.000
_cell.length_c   1.000
_cell.angle_alpha   90.00
_cell.angle_beta   90.00
_cell.angle_gamma   90.00
#
_symmetry.space_group_name_H-M   'P 1'
#
loop_
_entity.id
_entity.type
_entity.pdbx_description
1 polymer ?
#
loop_
_entity_poly.entity_id
_entity_poly.type
_entity_poly.pdbx_seq_one_letter_code
_entity_poly.pdbx_strand_id
1 'polypeptide(L)'
;NWRYQAAVSLTFPLFSATSLLFLLPESPVWLLNKNQPLLAKKSLMRLRGLKMETSALTDEFNQLLKDSEQSKKTANEGLLVGDASSMKNRIRALWWICKLPEVWKPFAIISFMIVLQQFCAIPVILAYAVDFLEHCGLSPDPFLLTIIVGLTKILGSVILLFLNRRLNNRTIYLSTCAIMALSFGLLGVYLQFIKQHDENHRYQVIAIISFFVYL
;
A
#
# COMPACT_ATOMS: atom_id res chain seq x y z
N ASN A 1 -7.45 -19.23 23.65
CA ASN A 1 -8.38 -19.87 22.69
C ASN A 1 -8.30 -19.19 21.33
N TRP A 2 -7.63 -19.83 20.36
CA TRP A 2 -7.42 -19.30 19.00
C TRP A 2 -8.72 -19.00 18.24
N ARG A 3 -9.79 -19.75 18.53
CA ARG A 3 -11.13 -19.57 17.92
C ARG A 3 -11.72 -18.19 18.22
N TYR A 4 -11.60 -17.70 19.46
CA TYR A 4 -12.09 -16.37 19.82
C TYR A 4 -11.24 -15.26 19.19
N GLN A 5 -9.92 -15.47 19.07
CA GLN A 5 -9.04 -14.52 18.39
C GLN A 5 -9.40 -14.38 16.90
N ALA A 6 -9.68 -15.50 16.22
CA ALA A 6 -10.14 -15.50 14.84
C ALA A 6 -11.54 -14.87 14.68
N ALA A 7 -12.45 -15.10 15.64
CA ALA A 7 -13.77 -14.48 15.61
C ALA A 7 -13.67 -12.95 15.77
N VAL A 8 -12.83 -12.47 16.69
CA VAL A 8 -12.60 -11.04 16.91
C VAL A 8 -11.96 -10.39 15.68
N SER A 9 -10.95 -11.01 15.05
CA SER A 9 -10.30 -10.43 13.88
C SER A 9 -11.23 -10.30 12.67
N LEU A 10 -12.26 -11.14 12.55
CA LEU A 10 -13.27 -11.07 11.48
C LEU A 10 -14.24 -9.90 11.64
N THR A 11 -14.49 -9.45 12.87
CA THR A 11 -15.45 -8.36 13.13
C THR A 11 -15.08 -7.06 12.42
N PHE A 12 -13.79 -6.70 12.39
CA PHE A 12 -13.33 -5.44 11.81
C PHE A 12 -13.50 -5.39 10.28
N PRO A 13 -13.08 -6.39 9.49
CA PRO A 13 -13.35 -6.44 8.05
C PRO A 13 -14.84 -6.49 7.70
N LEU A 14 -15.66 -7.22 8.47
CA LEU A 14 -17.10 -7.27 8.22
C LEU A 14 -17.75 -5.91 8.47
N PHE A 15 -17.40 -5.27 9.59
CA PHE A 15 -17.87 -3.94 9.91
C PHE A 15 -17.42 -2.91 8.86
N SER A 16 -16.15 -2.94 8.43
CA SER A 16 -15.68 -2.00 7.41
C SER A 16 -16.32 -2.25 6.04
N ALA A 17 -16.50 -3.51 5.62
CA ALA A 17 -17.16 -3.85 4.37
C ALA A 17 -18.63 -3.40 4.36
N THR A 18 -19.38 -3.70 5.42
CA THR A 18 -20.77 -3.25 5.54
C THR A 18 -20.87 -1.73 5.55
N SER A 19 -20.02 -1.04 6.32
CA SER A 19 -19.97 0.42 6.37
C SER A 19 -19.68 1.04 5.00
N LEU A 20 -18.67 0.54 4.28
CA LEU A 20 -18.32 1.02 2.93
C LEU A 20 -19.49 0.84 1.94
N LEU A 21 -20.18 -0.30 1.98
CA LEU A 21 -21.30 -0.59 1.08
C LEU A 21 -22.51 0.31 1.32
N PHE A 22 -22.80 0.67 2.58
CA PHE A 22 -23.98 1.50 2.90
C PHE A 22 -23.69 3.02 2.87
N LEU A 23 -22.49 3.47 3.23
CA LEU A 23 -22.19 4.90 3.38
C LEU A 23 -21.60 5.53 2.12
N LEU A 24 -20.73 4.83 1.38
CA LEU A 24 -20.06 5.41 0.23
C LEU A 24 -20.95 5.39 -1.01
N PRO A 25 -21.05 6.52 -1.75
CA PRO A 25 -21.65 6.49 -3.06
C PRO A 25 -20.76 5.72 -4.05
N GLU A 26 -21.39 5.16 -5.08
CA GLU A 26 -20.69 4.55 -6.20
C GLU A 26 -19.72 5.52 -6.86
N SER A 27 -18.60 4.98 -7.35
CA SER A 27 -17.56 5.78 -8.00
C SER A 27 -18.12 6.53 -9.21
N PRO A 28 -17.94 7.87 -9.30
CA PRO A 28 -18.45 8.67 -10.43
C PRO A 28 -17.87 8.20 -11.77
N VAL A 29 -16.60 7.79 -11.80
CA VAL A 29 -15.93 7.26 -13.01
C VAL A 29 -16.60 5.97 -13.49
N TRP A 30 -17.00 5.09 -12.56
CA TRP A 30 -17.71 3.86 -12.90
C TRP A 30 -19.10 4.15 -13.51
N LEU A 31 -19.83 5.13 -12.96
CA LEU A 31 -21.13 5.56 -13.48
C LEU A 31 -21.03 6.19 -14.88
N LEU A 32 -19.95 6.96 -15.15
CA LEU A 32 -19.65 7.48 -16.49
C LEU A 32 -19.35 6.36 -17.50
N ASN A 33 -18.64 5.31 -17.08
CA ASN A 33 -18.39 4.15 -17.92
C ASN A 33 -19.67 3.36 -18.25
N LYS A 34 -20.67 3.40 -17.37
CA LYS A 34 -22.02 2.86 -17.61
C LYS A 34 -22.95 3.81 -18.40
N ASN A 35 -22.44 4.94 -18.89
CA ASN A 35 -23.19 5.97 -19.62
C ASN A 35 -24.33 6.59 -18.77
N GLN A 36 -24.14 6.71 -17.45
CA GLN A 36 -25.10 7.31 -16.52
C GLN A 36 -24.57 8.64 -15.92
N PRO A 37 -24.49 9.73 -16.70
CA PRO A 37 -23.85 10.97 -16.26
C PRO A 37 -24.60 11.70 -15.14
N LEU A 38 -25.94 11.63 -15.10
CA LEU A 38 -26.75 12.26 -14.06
C LEU A 38 -26.46 11.66 -12.67
N LEU A 39 -26.35 10.33 -12.60
CA LEU A 39 -26.01 9.63 -11.36
C LEU A 39 -24.56 9.89 -10.96
N ALA A 40 -23.63 9.96 -11.93
CA ALA A 40 -22.24 10.31 -11.69
C ALA A 40 -22.08 11.71 -11.09
N LYS A 41 -22.87 12.69 -11.58
CA LYS A 41 -22.88 14.05 -11.01
C LYS A 41 -23.41 14.03 -9.57
N LYS A 42 -24.50 13.30 -9.32
CA LYS A 42 -25.08 13.13 -7.97
C LYS A 42 -24.10 12.45 -6.98
N SER A 43 -23.35 11.43 -7.43
CA SER A 43 -22.36 10.77 -6.58
C SER A 43 -21.16 11.69 -6.28
N LEU A 44 -20.70 12.46 -7.27
CA LEU A 44 -19.65 13.47 -7.09
C LEU A 44 -20.07 14.57 -6.11
N MET A 45 -21.31 15.06 -6.20
CA MET A 45 -21.88 16.00 -5.24
C MET A 45 -21.86 15.44 -3.81
N ARG A 46 -22.30 14.18 -3.63
CA ARG A 46 -22.32 13.51 -2.33
C ARG A 46 -20.91 13.31 -1.77
N LEU A 47 -19.93 12.98 -2.62
CA LEU A 47 -18.53 12.81 -2.21
C LEU A 47 -17.89 14.14 -1.77
N ARG A 48 -18.23 15.26 -2.44
CA ARG A 48 -17.77 16.61 -2.08
C ARG A 48 -18.56 17.23 -0.92
N GLY A 49 -19.65 16.61 -0.49
CA GLY A 49 -20.54 17.14 0.54
C GLY A 49 -21.39 18.34 0.09
N LEU A 50 -21.56 18.53 -1.22
CA LEU A 50 -22.30 19.65 -1.80
C LEU A 50 -23.79 19.34 -1.90
N LYS A 51 -24.64 20.26 -1.39
CA LYS A 51 -26.11 20.17 -1.51
C LYS A 51 -26.66 20.81 -2.79
N MET A 52 -25.90 21.72 -3.40
CA MET A 52 -26.26 22.42 -4.65
C MET A 52 -25.10 22.37 -5.63
N GLU A 53 -25.42 22.57 -6.91
CA GLU A 53 -24.41 22.58 -7.97
C GLU A 53 -23.58 23.87 -7.90
N THR A 54 -22.26 23.71 -7.79
CA THR A 54 -21.29 24.81 -7.83
C THR A 54 -20.61 24.82 -9.20
N SER A 55 -20.24 25.98 -9.74
CA SER A 55 -19.49 26.09 -11.01
C SER A 55 -18.23 25.23 -11.03
N ALA A 56 -17.43 25.25 -9.96
CA ALA A 56 -16.22 24.43 -9.83
C ALA A 56 -16.48 22.92 -9.91
N LEU A 57 -17.64 22.44 -9.43
CA LEU A 57 -18.02 21.02 -9.54
C LEU A 57 -18.34 20.65 -10.98
N THR A 58 -19.02 21.54 -11.71
CA THR A 58 -19.35 21.33 -13.12
C THR A 58 -18.08 21.28 -13.97
N ASP A 59 -17.10 22.12 -13.66
CA ASP A 59 -15.78 22.10 -14.32
C ASP A 59 -15.03 20.78 -14.05
N GLU A 60 -14.99 20.33 -12.80
CA GLU A 60 -14.41 19.03 -12.42
C GLU A 60 -15.13 17.86 -13.13
N PHE A 61 -16.46 17.89 -13.15
CA PHE A 61 -17.27 16.87 -13.81
C PHE A 61 -17.03 16.83 -15.33
N ASN A 62 -16.89 18.00 -15.96
CA ASN A 62 -16.57 18.10 -17.39
C ASN A 62 -15.16 17.58 -17.71
N GLN A 63 -14.19 17.77 -16.80
CA GLN A 63 -12.86 17.15 -16.94
C GLN A 63 -12.95 15.63 -16.87
N LEU A 64 -13.67 15.07 -15.88
CA LEU A 64 -13.89 13.63 -15.75
C LEU A 64 -14.59 13.02 -16.97
N LEU A 65 -15.55 13.75 -17.55
CA LEU A 65 -16.21 13.34 -18.79
C LEU A 65 -15.22 13.21 -19.94
N LYS A 66 -14.39 14.24 -20.18
CA LYS A 66 -13.34 14.22 -21.22
C LYS A 66 -12.37 13.06 -21.04
N ASP A 67 -11.91 12.81 -19.83
CA ASP A 67 -10.98 11.71 -19.52
C ASP A 67 -11.63 10.33 -19.76
N SER A 68 -12.92 10.19 -19.41
CA SER A 68 -13.68 8.95 -19.64
C SER A 68 -13.93 8.70 -21.12
N GLU A 69 -14.21 9.75 -21.90
CA GLU A 69 -14.40 9.65 -23.35
C GLU A 69 -13.08 9.33 -24.07
N GLN A 70 -11.97 9.94 -23.64
CA GLN A 70 -10.64 9.62 -24.16
C GLN A 70 -10.27 8.17 -23.86
N SER A 71 -10.51 7.70 -22.63
CA SER A 71 -10.29 6.30 -22.25
C SER A 71 -11.13 5.34 -23.09
N LYS A 72 -12.40 5.69 -23.39
CA LYS A 72 -13.28 4.90 -24.27
C LYS A 72 -12.81 4.90 -25.73
N LYS A 73 -12.30 6.02 -26.24
CA LYS A 73 -11.73 6.11 -27.60
C LYS A 73 -10.50 5.22 -27.74
N THR A 74 -9.53 5.33 -26.81
CA THR A 74 -8.34 4.45 -26.79
C THR A 74 -8.71 2.98 -26.63
N ALA A 75 -9.72 2.66 -25.81
CA ALA A 75 -10.21 1.29 -25.67
C ALA A 75 -10.89 0.78 -26.96
N ASN A 76 -11.71 1.61 -27.61
CA ASN A 76 -12.40 1.24 -28.85
C ASN A 76 -11.43 1.09 -30.02
N GLU A 77 -10.41 1.95 -30.14
CA GLU A 77 -9.34 1.78 -31.14
C GLU A 77 -8.61 0.44 -30.99
N GLY A 78 -8.43 -0.05 -29.75
CA GLY A 78 -7.92 -1.40 -29.49
C GLY A 78 -8.92 -2.54 -29.74
N LEU A 79 -10.23 -2.26 -29.66
CA LEU A 79 -11.33 -3.21 -29.84
C LEU A 79 -11.79 -3.37 -31.31
N LEU A 80 -11.47 -2.41 -32.19
CA LEU A 80 -11.69 -2.52 -33.64
C LEU A 80 -10.88 -3.66 -34.30
N VAL A 81 -10.05 -4.39 -33.54
CA VAL A 81 -9.19 -5.49 -34.00
C VAL A 81 -9.85 -6.89 -33.87
N GLY A 82 -11.09 -7.04 -33.36
CA GLY A 82 -11.66 -8.40 -33.37
C GLY A 82 -13.10 -8.56 -32.94
N ASP A 83 -13.88 -9.11 -33.87
CA ASP A 83 -15.23 -9.63 -33.69
C ASP A 83 -15.37 -10.50 -32.41
N ALA A 84 -16.41 -10.21 -31.64
CA ALA A 84 -16.51 -10.42 -30.20
C ALA A 84 -17.01 -11.80 -29.76
N SER A 85 -16.96 -12.82 -30.63
CA SER A 85 -17.57 -14.14 -30.38
C SER A 85 -16.59 -15.25 -29.98
N SER A 86 -15.26 -15.02 -30.00
CA SER A 86 -14.27 -16.08 -29.71
C SER A 86 -13.37 -15.75 -28.51
N MET A 87 -13.34 -16.62 -27.51
CA MET A 87 -12.51 -16.51 -26.29
C MET A 87 -11.01 -16.30 -26.58
N LYS A 88 -10.52 -16.85 -27.71
CA LYS A 88 -9.16 -16.64 -28.22
C LYS A 88 -8.89 -15.18 -28.64
N ASN A 89 -9.89 -14.47 -29.13
CA ASN A 89 -9.76 -13.06 -29.51
C ASN A 89 -9.67 -12.15 -28.28
N ARG A 90 -10.37 -12.50 -27.18
CA ARG A 90 -10.28 -11.77 -25.91
C ARG A 90 -8.89 -11.87 -25.29
N ILE A 91 -8.29 -13.06 -25.29
CA ILE A 91 -6.93 -13.27 -24.77
C ILE A 91 -5.90 -12.54 -25.64
N ARG A 92 -6.04 -12.56 -26.97
CA ARG A 92 -5.18 -11.78 -27.87
C ARG A 92 -5.31 -10.28 -27.66
N ALA A 93 -6.53 -9.77 -27.48
CA ALA A 93 -6.79 -8.37 -27.17
C ALA A 93 -6.19 -7.96 -25.82
N LEU A 94 -6.34 -8.78 -24.78
CA LEU A 94 -5.70 -8.56 -23.47
C LEU A 94 -4.17 -8.55 -23.58
N TRP A 95 -3.59 -9.48 -24.35
CA TRP A 95 -2.14 -9.54 -24.54
C TRP A 95 -1.61 -8.34 -25.31
N TRP A 96 -2.37 -7.84 -26.29
CA TRP A 96 -2.09 -6.57 -26.97
C TRP A 96 -2.15 -5.38 -26.01
N ILE A 97 -3.21 -5.28 -25.20
CA ILE A 97 -3.38 -4.23 -24.18
C ILE A 97 -2.21 -4.23 -23.20
N CYS A 98 -1.79 -5.41 -22.72
CA CYS A 98 -0.64 -5.56 -21.83
C CYS A 98 0.69 -5.14 -22.47
N LYS A 99 0.81 -5.14 -23.80
CA LYS A 99 2.00 -4.67 -24.52
C LYS A 99 2.01 -3.17 -24.79
N LEU A 100 0.91 -2.45 -24.56
CA LEU A 100 0.93 -1.00 -24.72
C LEU A 100 1.94 -0.38 -23.73
N PRO A 101 2.76 0.59 -24.19
CA PRO A 101 3.76 1.24 -23.35
C PRO A 101 3.13 2.00 -22.17
N GLU A 102 1.86 2.39 -22.29
CA GLU A 102 1.08 3.04 -21.23
C GLU A 102 0.76 2.09 -20.07
N VAL A 103 0.62 0.79 -20.33
CA VAL A 103 0.25 -0.22 -19.32
C VAL A 103 1.50 -0.94 -18.80
N TRP A 104 2.38 -1.42 -19.70
CA TRP A 104 3.55 -2.20 -19.30
C TRP A 104 4.56 -1.39 -18.48
N LYS A 105 4.79 -0.12 -18.79
CA LYS A 105 5.75 0.72 -18.05
C LYS A 105 5.37 0.90 -16.57
N PRO A 106 4.18 1.41 -16.21
CA PRO A 106 3.81 1.52 -14.81
C PRO A 106 3.66 0.15 -14.14
N PHE A 107 3.16 -0.86 -14.86
CA PHE A 107 3.06 -2.22 -14.34
C PHE A 107 4.43 -2.80 -13.95
N ALA A 108 5.43 -2.66 -14.81
CA ALA A 108 6.79 -3.14 -14.54
C ALA A 108 7.42 -2.40 -13.37
N ILE A 109 7.25 -1.07 -13.28
CA ILE A 109 7.76 -0.26 -12.17
C ILE A 109 7.12 -0.70 -10.85
N ILE A 110 5.79 -0.81 -10.79
CA ILE A 110 5.07 -1.21 -9.57
C ILE A 110 5.45 -2.64 -9.17
N SER A 111 5.49 -3.56 -10.12
CA SER A 111 5.86 -4.96 -9.87
C SER A 111 7.28 -5.06 -9.32
N PHE A 112 8.23 -4.33 -9.92
CA PHE A 112 9.61 -4.28 -9.45
C PHE A 112 9.72 -3.69 -8.04
N MET A 113 8.97 -2.63 -7.74
CA MET A 113 8.91 -2.03 -6.40
C MET A 113 8.36 -3.02 -5.36
N ILE A 114 7.29 -3.76 -5.69
CA ILE A 114 6.71 -4.78 -4.78
C ILE A 114 7.73 -5.88 -4.50
N VAL A 115 8.44 -6.35 -5.53
CA VAL A 115 9.49 -7.37 -5.36
C VAL A 115 10.60 -6.86 -4.45
N LEU A 116 11.10 -5.64 -4.68
CA LEU A 116 12.09 -5.01 -3.80
C LEU A 116 11.58 -4.88 -2.36
N GLN A 117 10.30 -4.53 -2.18
CA GLN A 117 9.69 -4.43 -0.84
C GLN A 117 9.66 -5.79 -0.12
N GLN A 118 9.41 -6.89 -0.83
CA GLN A 118 9.48 -8.24 -0.23
C GLN A 118 10.92 -8.63 0.14
N PHE A 119 11.90 -8.24 -0.69
CA PHE A 119 13.32 -8.47 -0.41
C PHE A 119 13.84 -7.73 0.82
N CYS A 120 13.17 -6.68 1.28
CA CYS A 120 13.50 -6.06 2.55
C CYS A 120 13.35 -7.01 3.75
N ALA A 121 12.65 -8.15 3.62
CA ALA A 121 12.54 -9.22 4.62
C ALA A 121 11.85 -8.87 5.95
N ILE A 122 11.03 -7.80 5.98
CA ILE A 122 10.24 -7.41 7.16
C ILE A 122 9.39 -8.57 7.73
N PRO A 123 8.68 -9.39 6.92
CA PRO A 123 7.88 -10.50 7.45
C PRO A 123 8.72 -11.56 8.16
N VAL A 124 9.94 -11.83 7.68
CA VAL A 124 10.86 -12.81 8.26
C VAL A 124 11.36 -12.31 9.60
N ILE A 125 11.78 -11.05 9.67
CA ILE A 125 12.30 -10.44 10.91
C ILE A 125 11.22 -10.37 11.99
N LEU A 126 9.96 -10.14 11.61
CA LEU A 126 8.83 -10.20 12.53
C LEU A 126 8.59 -11.60 13.09
N ALA A 127 8.73 -12.64 12.26
CA ALA A 127 8.54 -14.03 12.71
C ALA A 127 9.61 -14.46 13.73
N TYR A 128 10.84 -13.97 13.56
CA TYR A 128 11.98 -14.27 14.44
C TYR A 128 12.32 -13.14 15.41
N ALA A 129 11.39 -12.22 15.68
CA ALA A 129 11.64 -11.04 16.50
C ALA A 129 12.00 -11.39 17.96
N VAL A 130 11.33 -12.40 18.53
CA VAL A 130 11.59 -12.88 19.90
C VAL A 130 12.99 -13.47 19.97
N ASP A 131 13.28 -14.44 19.09
CA ASP A 131 14.60 -15.08 19.01
C ASP A 131 15.70 -14.03 18.84
N PHE A 132 15.50 -13.02 17.99
CA PHE A 132 16.47 -11.95 17.79
C PHE A 132 16.79 -11.19 19.10
N LEU A 133 15.77 -10.82 19.86
CA LEU A 133 15.96 -10.08 21.11
C LEU A 133 16.59 -10.96 22.20
N GLU A 134 16.26 -12.26 22.23
CA GLU A 134 16.96 -13.24 23.08
C GLU A 134 18.44 -13.32 22.73
N HIS A 135 18.79 -13.31 21.45
CA HIS A 135 20.18 -13.26 21.01
C HIS A 135 20.87 -11.94 21.40
N CYS A 136 20.14 -10.85 21.63
CA CYS A 136 20.68 -9.59 22.16
C CYS A 136 20.81 -9.55 23.69
N GLY A 137 20.40 -10.61 24.41
CA GLY A 137 20.45 -10.69 25.88
C GLY A 137 19.21 -10.15 26.57
N LEU A 138 18.12 -9.87 25.84
CA LEU A 138 16.81 -9.56 26.40
C LEU A 138 15.92 -10.79 26.30
N SER A 139 15.24 -11.17 27.38
CA SER A 139 14.15 -12.16 27.33
C SER A 139 12.79 -11.46 27.43
N PRO A 140 12.33 -10.77 26.37
CA PRO A 140 11.03 -10.11 26.40
C PRO A 140 9.91 -11.13 26.34
N ASP A 141 8.81 -10.84 27.05
CA ASP A 141 7.57 -11.57 26.86
C ASP A 141 7.09 -11.41 25.39
N PRO A 142 6.86 -12.50 24.62
CA PRO A 142 6.41 -12.44 23.24
C PRO A 142 5.16 -11.58 23.03
N PHE A 143 4.25 -11.56 24.01
CA PHE A 143 3.04 -10.73 23.93
C PHE A 143 3.36 -9.24 23.99
N LEU A 144 4.25 -8.85 24.92
CA LEU A 144 4.67 -7.46 25.08
C LEU A 144 5.47 -6.98 23.86
N LEU A 145 6.33 -7.82 23.30
CA LEU A 145 7.06 -7.51 22.07
C LEU A 145 6.10 -7.23 20.90
N THR A 146 5.09 -8.08 20.71
CA THR A 146 4.10 -7.91 19.64
C THR A 146 3.36 -6.57 19.76
N ILE A 147 3.03 -6.17 20.99
CA ILE A 147 2.38 -4.87 21.26
C ILE A 147 3.31 -3.70 20.88
N ILE A 148 4.58 -3.74 21.32
CA ILE A 148 5.55 -2.69 21.01
C ILE A 148 5.76 -2.57 19.50
N VAL A 149 5.96 -3.68 18.80
CA VAL A 149 6.10 -3.71 17.34
C VAL A 149 4.87 -3.10 16.65
N GLY A 150 3.67 -3.42 17.12
CA GLY A 150 2.43 -2.80 16.63
C GLY A 150 2.41 -1.29 16.82
N LEU A 151 2.81 -0.79 18.00
CA LEU A 151 2.90 0.64 18.29
C LEU A 151 3.93 1.34 17.41
N THR A 152 5.11 0.76 17.21
CA THR A 152 6.15 1.30 16.33
C THR A 152 5.64 1.48 14.91
N LYS A 153 4.90 0.49 14.38
CA LYS A 153 4.28 0.60 13.04
C LYS A 153 3.22 1.68 12.94
N ILE A 154 2.40 1.85 13.98
CA ILE A 154 1.40 2.92 14.03
C ILE A 154 2.10 4.28 14.02
N LEU A 155 3.13 4.46 14.86
CA LEU A 155 3.92 5.68 14.91
C LEU A 155 4.60 5.97 13.57
N GLY A 156 5.24 4.97 12.96
CA GLY A 156 5.84 5.07 11.63
C GLY A 156 4.84 5.50 10.56
N SER A 157 3.62 4.97 10.61
CA SER A 157 2.54 5.34 9.68
C SER A 157 2.09 6.80 9.85
N VAL A 158 2.03 7.30 11.09
CA VAL A 158 1.70 8.71 11.38
C VAL A 158 2.81 9.64 10.88
N ILE A 159 4.08 9.28 11.11
CA ILE A 159 5.24 10.03 10.61
C ILE A 159 5.22 10.07 9.08
N LEU A 160 4.95 8.93 8.43
CA LEU A 160 4.85 8.84 6.98
C LEU A 160 3.75 9.74 6.42
N LEU A 161 2.58 9.78 7.07
CA LEU A 161 1.48 10.66 6.66
C LEU A 161 1.86 12.14 6.70
N PHE A 162 2.64 12.55 7.71
CA PHE A 162 3.15 13.91 7.80
C PHE A 162 4.23 14.21 6.75
N LEU A 163 5.16 13.28 6.55
CA LEU A 163 6.21 13.40 5.53
C LEU A 163 5.62 13.50 4.13
N ASN A 164 4.58 12.73 3.82
CA ASN A 164 3.93 12.72 2.51
C ASN A 164 3.26 14.05 2.15
N ARG A 165 2.95 14.89 3.15
CA ARG A 165 2.44 16.26 2.90
C ARG A 165 3.55 17.25 2.54
N ARG A 166 4.81 16.97 2.90
CA ARG A 166 5.93 17.91 2.76
C ARG A 166 6.96 17.50 1.71
N LEU A 167 7.16 16.20 1.50
CA LEU A 167 8.18 15.64 0.61
C LEU A 167 7.53 14.90 -0.56
N ASN A 168 8.25 14.83 -1.68
CA ASN A 168 7.84 14.04 -2.83
C ASN A 168 7.95 12.54 -2.52
N ASN A 169 7.01 11.74 -3.04
CA ASN A 169 6.96 10.28 -2.87
C ASN A 169 8.31 9.57 -3.16
N ARG A 170 9.01 10.02 -4.21
CA ARG A 170 10.32 9.45 -4.60
C ARG A 170 11.39 9.65 -3.53
N THR A 171 11.44 10.83 -2.93
CA THR A 171 12.43 11.15 -1.89
C THR A 171 12.15 10.36 -0.62
N ILE A 172 10.87 10.25 -0.24
CA ILE A 172 10.45 9.47 0.93
C ILE A 172 10.89 8.02 0.76
N TYR A 173 10.55 7.39 -0.36
CA TYR A 173 10.90 5.99 -0.62
C TYR A 173 12.42 5.74 -0.59
N LEU A 174 13.22 6.60 -1.24
CA LEU A 174 14.68 6.48 -1.23
C LEU A 174 15.27 6.69 0.18
N SER A 175 14.73 7.65 0.94
CA SER A 175 15.19 7.91 2.31
C SER A 175 14.89 6.75 3.25
N THR A 176 13.71 6.13 3.13
CA THR A 176 13.35 4.95 3.94
C THR A 176 14.21 3.75 3.58
N CYS A 177 14.49 3.52 2.30
CA CYS A 177 15.41 2.47 1.90
C CYS A 177 16.83 2.67 2.48
N ALA A 178 17.33 3.92 2.49
CA ALA A 178 18.63 4.23 3.07
C ALA A 178 18.65 3.99 4.59
N ILE A 179 17.63 4.44 5.32
CA ILE A 179 17.50 4.24 6.77
C ILE A 179 17.41 2.74 7.10
N MET A 180 16.61 1.99 6.34
CA MET A 180 16.49 0.54 6.51
C MET A 180 17.81 -0.18 6.23
N ALA A 181 18.51 0.17 5.14
CA ALA A 181 19.79 -0.43 4.79
C ALA A 181 20.86 -0.15 5.86
N LEU A 182 20.92 1.08 6.38
CA LEU A 182 21.83 1.44 7.48
C LEU A 182 21.49 0.67 8.75
N SER A 183 20.22 0.64 9.15
CA SER A 183 19.78 -0.03 10.38
C SER A 183 20.02 -1.54 10.31
N PHE A 184 19.73 -2.16 9.17
CA PHE A 184 19.97 -3.59 8.97
C PHE A 184 21.47 -3.92 8.88
N GLY A 185 22.27 -3.06 8.24
CA GLY A 185 23.73 -3.19 8.22
C GLY A 185 24.35 -3.10 9.61
N LEU A 186 23.92 -2.12 10.42
CA LEU A 186 24.34 -1.99 11.82
C LEU A 186 23.97 -3.23 12.64
N LEU A 187 22.77 -3.78 12.42
CA LEU A 187 22.31 -5.00 13.06
C LEU A 187 23.21 -6.20 12.71
N GLY A 188 23.55 -6.35 11.43
CA GLY A 188 24.42 -7.42 10.95
C GLY A 188 25.83 -7.34 11.54
N VAL A 189 26.42 -6.14 11.56
CA VAL A 189 27.75 -5.91 12.16
C VAL A 189 27.75 -6.22 13.65
N TYR A 190 26.69 -5.82 14.37
CA TYR A 190 26.56 -6.09 15.81
C TYR A 190 26.54 -7.59 16.11
N LEU A 191 25.73 -8.35 15.37
CA LEU A 191 25.62 -9.80 15.57
C LEU A 191 26.93 -10.54 15.29
N GLN A 192 27.66 -10.14 14.25
CA GLN A 192 28.84 -10.87 13.79
C GLN A 192 30.12 -10.49 14.55
N PHE A 193 30.34 -9.21 14.84
CA PHE A 193 31.62 -8.73 15.39
C PHE A 193 31.56 -8.38 16.86
N ILE A 194 30.45 -7.78 17.33
CA ILE A 194 30.39 -7.20 18.68
C ILE A 194 29.98 -8.26 19.70
N LYS A 195 28.96 -9.06 19.38
CA LYS A 195 28.49 -10.14 20.28
C LYS A 195 29.58 -11.18 20.57
N GLN A 196 30.49 -11.43 19.62
CA GLN A 196 31.54 -12.42 19.78
C GLN A 196 32.72 -11.93 20.63
N HIS A 197 32.90 -10.62 20.78
CA HIS A 197 34.14 -10.04 21.33
C HIS A 197 33.97 -9.29 22.67
N ASP A 198 32.76 -8.87 23.08
CA ASP A 198 32.58 -8.13 24.34
C ASP A 198 31.11 -8.13 24.86
N GLU A 199 30.89 -8.44 26.15
CA GLU A 199 29.58 -8.40 26.83
C GLU A 199 29.17 -6.96 27.27
N ASN A 200 29.65 -5.95 26.56
CA ASN A 200 29.42 -4.56 26.96
C ASN A 200 27.95 -4.14 26.71
N HIS A 201 27.19 -3.93 27.80
CA HIS A 201 25.77 -3.53 27.78
C HIS A 201 25.45 -2.28 26.94
N ARG A 202 26.44 -1.40 26.70
CA ARG A 202 26.25 -0.16 25.93
C ARG A 202 25.91 -0.41 24.46
N TYR A 203 26.45 -1.46 23.85
CA TYR A 203 26.21 -1.76 22.43
C TYR A 203 24.89 -2.51 22.20
N GLN A 204 24.35 -3.17 23.23
CA GLN A 204 23.03 -3.83 23.19
C GLN A 204 21.91 -2.82 22.89
N VAL A 205 21.94 -1.65 23.54
CA VAL A 205 20.93 -0.59 23.33
C VAL A 205 20.89 -0.11 21.88
N ILE A 206 22.06 0.01 21.24
CA ILE A 206 22.18 0.46 19.85
C ILE A 206 21.57 -0.58 18.90
N ALA A 207 21.78 -1.87 19.16
CA ALA A 207 21.18 -2.96 18.37
C ALA A 207 19.66 -2.99 18.48
N ILE A 208 19.13 -2.78 19.70
CA ILE A 208 17.67 -2.73 19.95
C ILE A 208 17.05 -1.54 19.24
N ILE A 209 17.65 -0.35 19.33
CA ILE A 209 17.17 0.84 18.63
C ILE A 209 17.20 0.60 17.12
N SER A 210 18.29 0.03 16.58
CA SER A 210 18.41 -0.27 15.14
C SER A 210 17.37 -1.28 14.67
N PHE A 211 17.05 -2.28 15.51
CA PHE A 211 15.98 -3.25 15.24
C PHE A 211 14.60 -2.58 15.14
N PHE A 212 14.26 -1.70 16.09
CA PHE A 212 12.98 -1.00 16.06
C PHE A 212 12.90 0.09 14.99
N VAL A 213 14.01 0.73 14.62
CA VAL A 213 14.06 1.70 13.51
C VAL A 213 13.90 1.00 12.16
N TYR A 214 14.33 -0.26 12.06
CA TYR A 214 14.14 -1.07 10.86
C TYR A 214 12.68 -1.54 10.66
N LEU A 215 11.93 -1.73 11.75
CA LEU A 215 10.56 -2.28 11.79
C LEU A 215 9.45 -1.27 11.47
#